data_AF-A0A3L7PKD4-F1
#
_entry.id   AF-A0A3L7PKD4-F1
#
_cell.length_a   1.000
_cell.length_b   1.000
_cell.length_c   1.000
_cell.angle_alpha   90.00
_cell.angle_beta   90.00
_cell.angle_gamma   90.00
#
_symmetry.space_group_name_H-M   'P 1'
#
loop_
_entity.id
_entity.type
_entity.pdbx_description
1 polymer ?
#
loop_
_entity_poly.entity_id
_entity_poly.type
_entity_poly.pdbx_seq_one_letter_code
_entity_poly.pdbx_strand_id
1 'polypeptide(L)'
;MITQRLVFHGFESAAWLAVLVVFLTAGAALIVLLFRYERQLIPRKLGNVLLSLRLIVLAVLGGILLEPVLAWTLDVERSGRIMVAVDVSQSMETKDEQATDSEKLRTAQALGLIRPEFPVEEWCKAFDEKQEPQWVSLAEEPDATRLAALSDSRRDTVRGAMDEVSKLTRVEIARRLLENGGTPLIKELSQLGQVEVCLFAGEVSLLDPEALQRPLEPNGDSIRWNKTDLMQVMAAAPAERKGVKLAGVVVLSDGR
;
A
#
# COMPACT_ATOMS: atom_id res chain seq x y z
N MET A 1 17.00 -1.75 0.58
CA MET A 1 18.42 -2.16 0.58
C MET A 1 19.21 -1.20 -0.30
N ILE A 2 20.40 -0.74 0.12
CA ILE A 2 21.21 0.20 -0.68
C ILE A 2 22.08 -0.62 -1.63
N THR A 3 21.80 -0.56 -2.93
CA THR A 3 22.57 -1.28 -3.95
C THR A 3 23.47 -0.28 -4.67
N GLN A 4 24.78 -0.40 -4.49
CA GLN A 4 25.74 0.44 -5.22
C GLN A 4 26.02 -0.21 -6.57
N ARG A 5 25.71 0.49 -7.67
CA ARG A 5 26.12 0.10 -9.02
C ARG A 5 26.89 1.24 -9.65
N LEU A 6 28.14 0.96 -10.04
CA LEU A 6 28.91 1.80 -10.94
C LEU A 6 28.35 1.58 -12.35
N VAL A 7 27.72 2.62 -12.91
CA VAL A 7 27.23 2.60 -14.29
C VAL A 7 28.10 3.55 -15.10
N PHE A 8 28.79 3.01 -16.09
CA PHE A 8 29.58 3.80 -17.02
C PHE A 8 28.72 4.02 -18.27
N HIS A 9 28.13 5.21 -18.45
CA HIS A 9 27.31 5.51 -19.63
C HIS A 9 28.08 5.32 -20.95
N GLY A 10 29.41 5.49 -20.93
CA GLY A 10 30.26 5.19 -22.08
C GLY A 10 30.20 3.73 -22.58
N PHE A 11 29.77 2.77 -21.75
CA PHE A 11 29.61 1.36 -22.13
C PHE A 11 28.28 1.03 -22.83
N GLU A 12 27.28 1.92 -22.79
CA GLU A 12 25.96 1.64 -23.39
C GLU A 12 26.00 1.62 -24.91
N SER A 13 26.95 2.33 -25.53
CA SER A 13 27.17 2.26 -26.97
C SER A 13 28.56 1.69 -27.27
N ALA A 14 28.57 0.45 -27.75
CA ALA A 14 29.80 -0.22 -28.20
C ALA A 14 30.56 0.60 -29.26
N ALA A 15 29.85 1.41 -30.05
CA ALA A 15 30.42 2.31 -31.04
C ALA A 15 31.24 3.45 -30.41
N TRP A 16 30.76 4.08 -29.32
CA TRP A 16 31.49 5.16 -28.64
C TRP A 16 32.75 4.64 -27.95
N LEU A 17 32.65 3.48 -27.30
CA LEU A 17 33.81 2.77 -26.75
C LEU A 17 34.87 2.47 -27.80
N ALA A 18 34.46 1.97 -28.97
CA ALA A 18 35.38 1.68 -30.06
C ALA A 18 36.11 2.95 -30.53
N VAL A 19 35.41 4.07 -30.71
CA VAL A 19 36.00 5.36 -31.09
C VAL A 19 36.99 5.85 -30.03
N LEU A 20 36.63 5.77 -28.74
CA LEU A 20 37.48 6.19 -27.63
C LEU A 20 38.77 5.35 -27.56
N VAL A 21 38.66 4.03 -27.70
CA VAL A 21 39.81 3.12 -27.71
C VAL A 21 40.71 3.41 -28.91
N VAL A 22 40.14 3.62 -30.10
CA VAL A 22 40.91 3.97 -31.30
C VAL A 22 41.64 5.30 -31.12
N PHE A 23 40.99 6.31 -30.53
CA PHE A 23 41.59 7.62 -30.33
C PHE A 23 42.73 7.59 -29.30
N LEU A 24 42.53 6.88 -28.18
CA LEU A 24 43.57 6.69 -27.14
C LEU A 24 44.75 5.88 -27.67
N THR A 25 44.50 4.81 -28.42
CA THR A 25 45.57 3.98 -29.00
C THR A 25 46.36 4.73 -30.06
N ALA A 26 45.69 5.50 -30.93
CA ALA A 26 46.34 6.36 -31.91
C ALA A 26 47.19 7.45 -31.25
N GLY A 27 46.67 8.13 -30.22
CA GLY A 27 47.41 9.13 -29.45
C GLY A 27 48.65 8.56 -28.77
N ALA A 28 48.52 7.40 -28.11
CA ALA A 28 49.65 6.71 -27.48
C ALA A 28 50.70 6.28 -28.52
N ALA A 29 50.28 5.73 -29.66
CA ALA A 29 51.18 5.35 -30.74
C ALA A 29 51.95 6.56 -31.28
N LEU A 30 51.27 7.69 -31.50
CA LEU A 30 51.91 8.93 -31.96
C LEU A 30 52.93 9.45 -30.94
N ILE A 31 52.59 9.46 -29.65
CA ILE A 31 53.48 9.87 -28.55
C ILE A 31 54.74 8.98 -28.53
N VAL A 32 54.59 7.67 -28.69
CA VAL A 32 55.72 6.72 -28.72
C VAL A 32 56.57 6.89 -29.98
N LEU A 33 55.95 7.14 -31.14
CA LEU A 33 56.65 7.38 -32.41
C LEU A 33 57.47 8.67 -32.36
N LEU A 34 56.87 9.74 -31.81
CA LEU A 34 57.52 11.03 -31.60
C LEU A 34 58.65 10.92 -30.58
N PHE A 35 58.47 10.12 -29.53
CA PHE A 35 59.53 9.78 -28.57
C PHE A 35 60.68 8.99 -29.19
N ARG A 36 60.40 8.07 -30.13
CA ARG A 36 61.44 7.37 -30.89
C ARG A 36 62.22 8.33 -31.79
N TYR A 37 61.58 9.38 -32.29
CA TYR A 37 62.22 10.45 -33.08
C TYR A 37 63.04 11.41 -32.21
N GLU A 38 62.49 11.87 -31.07
CA GLU A 38 63.16 12.77 -30.10
C GLU A 38 64.34 12.11 -29.38
N ARG A 39 64.43 10.77 -29.41
CA ARG A 39 65.50 9.97 -28.78
C ARG A 39 66.91 10.27 -29.32
N GLN A 40 67.04 11.04 -30.40
CA GLN A 40 68.33 11.48 -30.95
C GLN A 40 68.89 12.74 -30.27
N LEU A 41 68.09 13.53 -29.53
CA LEU A 41 68.52 14.82 -28.98
C LEU A 41 68.60 14.90 -27.45
N ILE A 42 68.01 13.95 -26.70
CA ILE A 42 67.77 14.11 -25.25
C ILE A 42 68.24 12.88 -24.44
N PRO A 43 68.85 13.05 -23.25
CA PRO A 43 69.28 11.95 -22.37
C PRO A 43 68.12 11.05 -21.90
N ARG A 44 68.39 9.73 -21.87
CA ARG A 44 67.40 8.63 -21.73
C ARG A 44 66.48 8.69 -20.50
N LYS A 45 66.90 9.28 -19.37
CA LYS A 45 66.09 9.33 -18.14
C LYS A 45 64.97 10.38 -18.20
N LEU A 46 65.29 11.58 -18.66
CA LEU A 46 64.31 12.66 -18.83
C LEU A 46 63.27 12.32 -19.90
N GLY A 47 63.72 11.66 -20.97
CA GLY A 47 62.83 11.19 -22.02
C GLY A 47 61.75 10.23 -21.50
N ASN A 48 62.14 9.24 -20.70
CA ASN A 48 61.15 8.30 -20.14
C ASN A 48 60.19 8.99 -19.17
N VAL A 49 60.63 9.96 -18.36
CA VAL A 49 59.74 10.71 -17.45
C VAL A 49 58.70 11.52 -18.22
N LEU A 50 59.12 12.22 -19.29
CA LEU A 50 58.22 12.99 -20.15
C LEU A 50 57.22 12.11 -20.91
N LEU A 51 57.66 10.93 -21.36
CA LEU A 51 56.79 9.93 -21.99
C LEU A 51 55.72 9.43 -21.01
N SER A 52 56.13 9.04 -19.80
CA SER A 52 55.22 8.59 -18.73
C SER A 52 54.17 9.65 -18.43
N LEU A 53 54.60 10.91 -18.30
CA LEU A 53 53.70 12.01 -17.99
C LEU A 53 52.67 12.26 -19.10
N ARG A 54 53.08 12.20 -20.38
CA ARG A 54 52.16 12.31 -21.52
C ARG A 54 51.15 11.16 -21.57
N LEU A 55 51.58 9.94 -21.29
CA LEU A 55 50.69 8.78 -21.20
C LEU A 55 49.70 8.89 -20.04
N ILE A 56 50.15 9.40 -18.88
CA ILE A 56 49.28 9.66 -17.73
C ILE A 56 48.23 10.72 -18.08
N VAL A 57 48.62 11.83 -18.71
CA VAL A 57 47.67 12.87 -19.14
C VAL A 57 46.65 12.29 -20.12
N LEU A 58 47.09 11.47 -21.09
CA LEU A 58 46.20 10.81 -22.03
C LEU A 58 45.21 9.86 -21.31
N ALA A 59 45.70 9.09 -20.33
CA ALA A 59 44.87 8.18 -19.55
C ALA A 59 43.85 8.92 -18.67
N VAL A 60 44.25 10.04 -18.04
CA VAL A 60 43.35 10.91 -17.28
C VAL A 60 42.30 11.52 -18.18
N LEU A 61 42.68 12.01 -19.37
CA LEU A 61 41.74 12.54 -20.35
C LEU A 61 40.71 11.50 -20.79
N GLY A 62 41.17 10.26 -21.04
CA GLY A 62 40.30 9.13 -21.34
C GLY A 62 39.34 8.81 -20.19
N GLY A 63 39.82 8.85 -18.96
CA GLY A 63 39.00 8.67 -17.76
C GLY A 63 37.93 9.74 -17.57
N ILE A 64 38.24 11.00 -17.90
CA ILE A 64 37.27 12.11 -17.85
C ILE A 64 36.20 11.94 -18.95
N LEU A 65 36.61 11.56 -20.18
CA LEU A 65 35.68 11.35 -21.30
C LEU A 65 34.72 10.18 -21.10
N LEU A 66 35.08 9.24 -20.22
CA LEU A 66 34.23 8.13 -19.81
C LEU A 66 33.09 8.56 -18.88
N GLU A 67 33.07 9.82 -18.43
CA GLU A 67 32.07 10.40 -17.52
C GLU A 67 31.64 9.41 -16.43
N PRO A 68 32.52 9.11 -15.45
CA PRO A 68 32.17 8.19 -14.37
C PRO A 68 31.05 8.81 -13.52
N VAL A 69 29.82 8.39 -13.78
CA VAL A 69 28.65 8.83 -13.00
C VAL A 69 28.43 7.82 -11.88
N LEU A 70 28.64 8.29 -10.65
CA LEU A 70 28.29 7.51 -9.46
C LEU A 70 26.77 7.65 -9.23
N ALA A 71 25.99 6.71 -9.76
CA ALA A 71 24.54 6.72 -9.63
C ALA A 71 24.11 6.09 -8.30
N TRP A 72 23.51 6.89 -7.42
CA TRP A 72 22.83 6.38 -6.23
C TRP A 72 21.38 6.03 -6.59
N THR A 73 21.10 4.74 -6.71
CA THR A 73 19.72 4.25 -6.88
C THR A 73 19.15 3.91 -5.50
N LEU A 74 18.25 4.77 -5.02
CA LEU A 74 17.49 4.51 -3.81
C LEU A 74 16.22 3.75 -4.22
N ASP A 75 16.27 2.43 -4.10
CA ASP A 75 15.10 1.58 -4.32
C ASP A 75 14.18 1.71 -3.10
N VAL A 76 13.31 2.71 -3.16
CA VAL A 76 12.21 2.85 -2.20
C VAL A 76 11.09 1.99 -2.75
N GLU A 77 10.77 0.89 -2.07
CA GLU A 77 9.49 0.21 -2.22
C GLU A 77 8.40 1.27 -2.01
N ARG A 78 7.91 1.85 -3.10
CA ARG A 78 6.80 2.79 -3.04
C ARG A 78 5.58 1.96 -2.70
N SER A 79 5.29 1.86 -1.41
CA SER A 79 4.01 1.44 -0.89
C SER A 79 2.94 2.29 -1.59
N GLY A 80 2.25 1.71 -2.56
CA GLY A 80 1.33 2.47 -3.41
C GLY A 80 0.18 3.06 -2.58
N ARG A 81 -0.51 4.04 -3.16
CA ARG A 81 -1.64 4.71 -2.53
C ARG A 81 -2.87 3.81 -2.60
N ILE A 82 -3.54 3.57 -1.49
CA ILE A 82 -4.80 2.83 -1.40
C ILE A 82 -5.89 3.83 -1.07
N MET A 83 -6.91 3.93 -1.93
CA MET A 83 -8.04 4.82 -1.68
C MET A 83 -9.21 4.02 -1.11
N VAL A 84 -9.72 4.41 0.05
CA VAL A 84 -10.89 3.81 0.69
C VAL A 84 -12.06 4.78 0.56
N ALA A 85 -13.02 4.42 -0.29
CA ALA A 85 -14.21 5.20 -0.55
C ALA A 85 -15.38 4.66 0.27
N VAL A 86 -15.97 5.51 1.10
CA VAL A 86 -17.13 5.18 1.94
C VAL A 86 -18.35 5.89 1.38
N ASP A 87 -19.36 5.11 1.02
CA ASP A 87 -20.66 5.61 0.60
C ASP A 87 -21.38 6.18 1.82
N VAL A 88 -21.83 7.41 1.68
CA VAL A 88 -22.59 8.12 2.71
C VAL A 88 -23.96 8.54 2.19
N SER A 89 -24.42 8.03 1.06
CA SER A 89 -25.74 8.34 0.49
C SER A 89 -26.90 8.00 1.45
N GLN A 90 -28.09 8.52 1.16
CA GLN A 90 -29.27 8.34 2.00
C GLN A 90 -29.61 6.86 2.28
N SER A 91 -29.30 5.94 1.37
CA SER A 91 -29.52 4.50 1.60
C SER A 91 -28.61 3.94 2.71
N MET A 92 -27.45 4.53 2.94
CA MET A 92 -26.50 4.14 3.98
C MET A 92 -26.92 4.59 5.39
N GLU A 93 -27.85 5.55 5.52
CA GLU A 93 -28.44 5.95 6.81
C GLU A 93 -29.54 4.99 7.29
N THR A 94 -29.92 4.02 6.45
CA THR A 94 -30.97 3.06 6.79
C THR A 94 -30.45 1.98 7.74
N LYS A 95 -31.25 1.64 8.76
CA LYS A 95 -31.03 0.48 9.63
C LYS A 95 -31.53 -0.78 8.95
N ASP A 96 -30.79 -1.87 9.05
CA ASP A 96 -31.18 -3.12 8.40
C ASP A 96 -32.09 -3.96 9.31
N GLU A 97 -33.39 -3.64 9.30
CA GLU A 97 -34.39 -4.38 10.07
C GLU A 97 -34.61 -5.81 9.54
N GLN A 98 -34.35 -6.04 8.24
CA GLN A 98 -34.55 -7.32 7.57
C GLN A 98 -33.31 -8.22 7.60
N ALA A 99 -32.19 -7.74 8.15
CA ALA A 99 -30.98 -8.54 8.31
C ALA A 99 -31.28 -9.83 9.09
N THR A 100 -30.86 -10.94 8.51
CA THR A 100 -30.98 -12.27 9.12
C THR A 100 -30.13 -12.36 10.39
N ASP A 101 -30.48 -13.31 11.26
CA ASP A 101 -29.73 -13.53 12.50
C ASP A 101 -28.27 -13.93 12.23
N SER A 102 -28.02 -14.69 11.16
CA SER A 102 -26.66 -15.05 10.73
C SER A 102 -25.87 -13.82 10.23
N GLU A 103 -26.49 -12.91 9.46
CA GLU A 103 -25.86 -11.65 9.04
C GLU A 103 -25.55 -10.73 10.23
N LYS A 104 -26.48 -10.61 11.18
CA LYS A 104 -26.27 -9.84 12.42
C LYS A 104 -25.11 -10.43 13.23
N LEU A 105 -25.03 -11.76 13.30
CA LEU A 105 -23.96 -12.45 14.02
C LEU A 105 -22.59 -12.22 13.38
N ARG A 106 -22.47 -12.37 12.05
CA ARG A 106 -21.23 -12.08 11.32
C ARG A 106 -20.81 -10.61 11.48
N THR A 107 -21.77 -9.70 11.39
CA THR A 107 -21.51 -8.26 11.56
C THR A 107 -21.03 -7.97 12.98
N ALA A 108 -21.65 -8.57 14.00
CA ALA A 108 -21.23 -8.42 15.39
C ALA A 108 -19.79 -8.94 15.62
N GLN A 109 -19.41 -10.06 15.00
CA GLN A 109 -18.03 -10.56 15.04
C GLN A 109 -17.06 -9.60 14.35
N ALA A 110 -17.40 -9.12 13.14
CA ALA A 110 -16.55 -8.19 12.39
C ALA A 110 -16.36 -6.85 13.12
N LEU A 111 -17.38 -6.40 13.87
CA LEU A 111 -17.31 -5.22 14.73
C LEU A 111 -16.58 -5.47 16.06
N GLY A 112 -16.12 -6.69 16.34
CA GLY A 112 -15.44 -7.04 17.59
C GLY A 112 -16.35 -7.08 18.82
N LEU A 113 -17.67 -7.10 18.63
CA LEU A 113 -18.65 -7.24 19.73
C LEU A 113 -18.70 -8.69 20.25
N ILE A 114 -18.29 -9.63 19.41
CA ILE A 114 -18.19 -11.05 19.73
C ILE A 114 -16.73 -11.47 19.66
N ARG A 115 -16.33 -12.29 20.61
CA ARG A 115 -14.98 -12.84 20.71
C ARG A 115 -14.63 -13.70 19.48
N PRO A 116 -13.42 -13.58 18.91
CA PRO A 116 -13.03 -14.32 17.71
C PRO A 116 -12.92 -15.83 17.95
N GLU A 117 -12.74 -16.28 19.19
CA GLU A 117 -12.64 -17.70 19.54
C GLU A 117 -13.99 -18.44 19.46
N PHE A 118 -15.11 -17.72 19.37
CA PHE A 118 -16.42 -18.34 19.30
C PHE A 118 -16.67 -18.96 17.91
N PRO A 119 -17.35 -20.12 17.84
CA PRO A 119 -17.65 -20.82 16.59
C PRO A 119 -18.81 -20.15 15.83
N VAL A 120 -18.63 -18.88 15.47
CA VAL A 120 -19.63 -18.03 14.81
C VAL A 120 -20.13 -18.67 13.51
N GLU A 121 -19.26 -19.31 12.74
CA GLU A 121 -19.67 -19.95 11.47
C GLU A 121 -20.61 -21.14 11.68
N GLU A 122 -20.41 -21.92 12.74
CA GLU A 122 -21.32 -23.03 13.09
C GLU A 122 -22.66 -22.48 13.58
N TRP A 123 -22.64 -21.41 14.36
CA TRP A 123 -23.86 -20.74 14.81
C TRP A 123 -24.63 -20.09 13.65
N CYS A 124 -23.95 -19.45 12.70
CA CYS A 124 -24.55 -18.93 11.48
C CYS A 124 -25.29 -20.02 10.71
N LYS A 125 -24.67 -21.19 10.52
CA LYS A 125 -25.32 -22.33 9.85
C LYS A 125 -26.56 -22.79 10.58
N ALA A 126 -26.52 -22.89 11.91
CA ALA A 126 -27.69 -23.25 12.70
C ALA A 126 -28.83 -22.22 12.54
N PHE A 127 -28.52 -20.92 12.53
CA PHE A 127 -29.50 -19.87 12.26
C PHE A 127 -30.10 -19.96 10.85
N ASP A 128 -29.27 -20.22 9.83
CA ASP A 128 -29.72 -20.40 8.44
C ASP A 128 -30.66 -21.61 8.31
N GLU A 129 -30.41 -22.67 9.08
CA GLU A 129 -31.26 -23.86 9.18
C GLU A 129 -32.49 -23.67 10.10
N LYS A 130 -32.68 -22.47 10.68
CA LYS A 130 -33.74 -22.15 11.65
C LYS A 130 -33.70 -23.02 12.91
N GLN A 131 -32.52 -23.49 13.28
CA GLN A 131 -32.28 -24.25 14.50
C GLN A 131 -31.63 -23.35 15.56
N GLU A 132 -31.83 -23.68 16.83
CA GLU A 132 -31.12 -22.98 17.90
C GLU A 132 -29.67 -23.49 17.95
N PRO A 133 -28.66 -22.60 17.88
CA PRO A 133 -27.28 -23.02 17.88
C PRO A 133 -26.88 -23.68 19.19
N GLN A 134 -25.98 -24.63 19.10
CA GLN A 134 -25.33 -25.19 20.27
C GLN A 134 -24.30 -24.18 20.80
N TRP A 135 -24.68 -23.44 21.85
CA TRP A 135 -23.84 -22.40 22.45
C TRP A 135 -22.57 -22.95 23.11
N VAL A 136 -22.67 -24.11 23.76
CA VAL A 136 -21.56 -24.78 24.48
C VAL A 136 -21.59 -26.26 24.14
N SER A 137 -20.42 -26.83 23.84
CA SER A 137 -20.29 -28.27 23.59
C SER A 137 -20.06 -29.05 24.90
N LEU A 138 -20.53 -30.30 24.96
CA LEU A 138 -20.25 -31.22 26.08
C LEU A 138 -18.75 -31.52 26.25
N ALA A 139 -17.94 -31.27 25.22
CA ALA A 139 -16.49 -31.39 25.28
C ALA A 139 -15.82 -30.19 25.98
N GLU A 140 -16.46 -29.01 25.96
CA GLU A 140 -15.97 -27.80 26.62
C GLU A 140 -16.27 -27.83 28.13
N GLU A 141 -17.47 -28.26 28.52
CA GLU A 141 -17.87 -28.39 29.93
C GLU A 141 -18.66 -29.69 30.17
N PRO A 142 -18.10 -30.68 30.88
CA PRO A 142 -18.78 -31.95 31.15
C PRO A 142 -19.88 -31.86 32.22
N ASP A 143 -19.83 -30.87 33.11
CA ASP A 143 -20.82 -30.71 34.19
C ASP A 143 -22.12 -30.08 33.65
N ALA A 144 -23.22 -30.82 33.74
CA ALA A 144 -24.51 -30.42 33.20
C ALA A 144 -25.05 -29.10 33.78
N THR A 145 -24.80 -28.82 35.07
CA THR A 145 -25.28 -27.58 35.69
C THR A 145 -24.47 -26.37 35.22
N ARG A 146 -23.15 -26.52 35.08
CA ARG A 146 -22.28 -25.45 34.58
C ARG A 146 -22.44 -25.22 33.09
N LEU A 147 -22.63 -26.29 32.32
CA LEU A 147 -22.89 -26.21 30.88
C LEU A 147 -24.15 -25.39 30.60
N ALA A 148 -25.24 -25.63 31.34
CA ALA A 148 -26.48 -24.85 31.20
C ALA A 148 -26.24 -23.36 31.51
N ALA A 149 -25.60 -23.05 32.64
CA ALA A 149 -25.30 -21.66 33.02
C ALA A 149 -24.39 -20.93 32.00
N LEU A 150 -23.37 -21.62 31.47
CA LEU A 150 -22.46 -21.06 30.46
C LEU A 150 -23.17 -20.85 29.12
N SER A 151 -24.02 -21.80 28.72
CA SER A 151 -24.84 -21.70 27.52
C SER A 151 -25.78 -20.50 27.57
N ASP A 152 -26.44 -20.27 28.69
CA ASP A 152 -27.35 -19.13 28.85
C ASP A 152 -26.58 -17.80 28.86
N SER A 153 -25.46 -17.72 29.60
CA SER A 153 -24.60 -16.53 29.59
C SER A 153 -24.06 -16.18 28.20
N ARG A 154 -23.67 -17.19 27.41
CA ARG A 154 -23.16 -17.00 26.05
C ARG A 154 -24.28 -16.59 25.09
N ARG A 155 -25.45 -17.21 25.20
CA ARG A 155 -26.66 -16.82 24.45
C ARG A 155 -27.01 -15.37 24.68
N ASP A 156 -27.03 -14.93 25.94
CA ASP A 156 -27.35 -13.54 26.30
C ASP A 156 -26.33 -12.55 25.75
N THR A 157 -25.03 -12.90 25.83
CA THR A 157 -23.94 -12.08 25.26
C THR A 157 -24.11 -11.91 23.75
N VAL A 158 -24.36 -13.01 23.03
CA VAL A 158 -24.50 -13.00 21.57
C VAL A 158 -25.76 -12.25 21.15
N ARG A 159 -26.89 -12.50 21.81
CA ARG A 159 -28.15 -11.80 21.52
C ARG A 159 -28.04 -10.30 21.81
N GLY A 160 -27.38 -9.92 22.89
CA GLY A 160 -27.08 -8.52 23.19
C GLY A 160 -26.24 -7.87 22.09
N ALA A 161 -25.20 -8.55 21.60
CA ALA A 161 -24.39 -8.05 20.49
C ALA A 161 -25.19 -7.90 19.17
N MET A 162 -26.07 -8.86 18.86
CA MET A 162 -26.94 -8.79 17.69
C MET A 162 -27.98 -7.65 17.79
N ASP A 163 -28.52 -7.41 18.98
CA ASP A 163 -29.43 -6.29 19.24
C ASP A 163 -28.71 -4.94 19.06
N GLU A 164 -27.47 -4.82 19.54
CA GLU A 164 -26.64 -3.64 19.28
C GLU A 164 -26.39 -3.40 17.79
N VAL A 165 -26.09 -4.45 17.02
CA VAL A 165 -25.96 -4.34 15.55
C VAL A 165 -27.24 -3.83 14.90
N SER A 166 -28.41 -4.31 15.35
CA SER A 166 -29.71 -3.90 14.77
C SER A 166 -30.02 -2.41 14.92
N LYS A 167 -29.39 -1.74 15.90
CA LYS A 167 -29.58 -0.30 16.15
C LYS A 167 -28.73 0.57 15.24
N LEU A 168 -27.67 0.01 14.63
CA LEU A 168 -26.71 0.73 13.81
C LEU A 168 -27.22 0.94 12.39
N THR A 169 -26.83 2.07 11.80
CA THR A 169 -27.01 2.33 10.38
C THR A 169 -25.90 1.68 9.56
N ARG A 170 -26.11 1.48 8.25
CA ARG A 170 -25.07 0.90 7.36
C ARG A 170 -23.79 1.74 7.33
N VAL A 171 -23.90 3.08 7.36
CA VAL A 171 -22.74 3.98 7.45
C VAL A 171 -22.01 3.85 8.79
N GLU A 172 -22.72 3.64 9.89
CA GLU A 172 -22.10 3.39 11.20
C GLU A 172 -21.38 2.05 11.26
N ILE A 173 -21.95 1.01 10.66
CA ILE A 173 -21.30 -0.29 10.52
C ILE A 173 -20.00 -0.12 9.71
N ALA A 174 -20.05 0.53 8.55
CA ALA A 174 -18.87 0.80 7.72
C ALA A 174 -17.80 1.60 8.48
N ARG A 175 -18.18 2.67 9.18
CA ARG A 175 -17.26 3.48 10.00
C ARG A 175 -16.59 2.65 11.09
N ARG A 176 -17.38 1.87 11.84
CA ARG A 176 -16.83 1.03 12.92
C ARG A 176 -15.92 -0.06 12.37
N LEU A 177 -16.24 -0.69 11.24
CA LEU A 177 -15.35 -1.67 10.59
C LEU A 177 -14.00 -1.08 10.19
N LEU A 178 -14.00 0.17 9.70
CA LEU A 178 -12.77 0.84 9.29
C LEU A 178 -11.83 1.16 10.46
N GLU A 179 -12.38 1.54 11.61
CA GLU A 179 -11.60 2.10 12.72
C GLU A 179 -11.55 1.23 13.98
N ASN A 180 -12.68 0.68 14.41
CA ASN A 180 -12.87 0.06 15.74
C ASN A 180 -13.32 -1.41 15.68
N GLY A 181 -13.32 -2.03 14.50
CA GLY A 181 -13.73 -3.42 14.31
C GLY A 181 -12.76 -4.42 14.94
N GLY A 182 -13.13 -5.71 14.92
CA GLY A 182 -12.26 -6.80 15.40
C GLY A 182 -10.90 -6.84 14.67
N THR A 183 -10.89 -6.41 13.42
CA THR A 183 -9.69 -6.13 12.61
C THR A 183 -9.84 -4.73 12.00
N PRO A 184 -9.18 -3.68 12.52
CA PRO A 184 -9.32 -2.33 12.00
C PRO A 184 -8.73 -2.25 10.59
N LEU A 185 -9.61 -2.22 9.58
CA LEU A 185 -9.22 -2.37 8.17
C LEU A 185 -8.21 -1.31 7.73
N ILE A 186 -8.31 -0.08 8.25
CA ILE A 186 -7.36 1.00 7.96
C ILE A 186 -5.95 0.66 8.47
N LYS A 187 -5.84 -0.01 9.61
CA LYS A 187 -4.55 -0.42 10.17
C LYS A 187 -3.90 -1.52 9.33
N GLU A 188 -4.68 -2.41 8.75
CA GLU A 188 -4.16 -3.46 7.85
C GLU A 188 -3.77 -2.86 6.49
N LEU A 189 -4.63 -2.01 5.92
CA LEU A 189 -4.33 -1.33 4.65
C LEU A 189 -3.12 -0.39 4.76
N SER A 190 -2.93 0.26 5.92
CA SER A 190 -1.77 1.13 6.15
C SER A 190 -0.44 0.37 6.27
N GLN A 191 -0.46 -0.95 6.53
CA GLN A 191 0.74 -1.79 6.43
C GLN A 191 1.14 -2.07 4.97
N LEU A 192 0.19 -2.01 4.04
CA LEU A 192 0.41 -2.29 2.61
C LEU A 192 0.74 -1.02 1.81
N GLY A 193 0.22 0.14 2.23
CA GLY A 193 0.18 1.33 1.40
C GLY A 193 -0.13 2.61 2.16
N GLN A 194 0.02 3.75 1.47
CA GLN A 194 -0.50 5.01 1.97
C GLN A 194 -2.03 5.03 1.80
N VAL A 195 -2.78 5.01 2.90
CA VAL A 195 -4.25 5.00 2.88
C VAL A 195 -4.80 6.43 2.83
N GLU A 196 -5.67 6.69 1.86
CA GLU A 196 -6.50 7.90 1.81
C GLU A 196 -7.96 7.51 1.92
N VAL A 197 -8.72 8.20 2.76
CA VAL A 197 -10.16 7.96 2.92
C VAL A 197 -10.92 9.04 2.18
N CYS A 198 -11.98 8.67 1.47
CA CYS A 198 -12.93 9.63 0.93
C CYS A 198 -14.35 9.21 1.23
N LEU A 199 -15.21 10.19 1.51
CA LEU A 199 -16.64 10.01 1.57
C LEU A 199 -17.22 10.34 0.20
N PHE A 200 -18.18 9.56 -0.25
CA PHE A 200 -18.87 9.84 -1.51
C PHE A 200 -20.37 9.64 -1.38
N ALA A 201 -21.11 10.51 -2.07
CA ALA A 201 -22.51 10.32 -2.40
C ALA A 201 -22.70 10.91 -3.81
N GLY A 202 -23.39 12.05 -3.94
CA GLY A 202 -23.43 12.82 -5.17
C GLY A 202 -22.23 13.76 -5.37
N GLU A 203 -21.40 13.95 -4.34
CA GLU A 203 -20.10 14.64 -4.40
C GLU A 203 -19.06 13.84 -3.59
N VAL A 204 -17.76 14.02 -3.88
CA VAL A 204 -16.66 13.37 -3.16
C VAL A 204 -15.94 14.36 -2.24
N SER A 205 -15.75 13.96 -1.00
CA SER A 205 -14.94 14.69 -0.02
C SER A 205 -13.80 13.81 0.48
N LEU A 206 -12.56 14.31 0.37
CA LEU A 206 -11.39 13.65 0.94
C LEU A 206 -11.37 13.89 2.44
N LEU A 207 -11.19 12.82 3.21
CA LEU A 207 -11.10 12.87 4.66
C LEU A 207 -9.72 12.37 5.10
N ASP A 208 -9.16 13.04 6.10
CA ASP A 208 -8.05 12.48 6.84
C ASP A 208 -8.54 11.28 7.66
N PRO A 209 -7.77 10.18 7.78
CA PRO A 209 -8.18 8.99 8.51
C PRO A 209 -8.60 9.26 9.97
N GLU A 210 -7.99 10.26 10.61
CA GLU A 210 -8.33 10.69 11.98
C GLU A 210 -9.75 11.27 12.10
N ALA A 211 -10.32 11.77 11.00
CA ALA A 211 -11.68 12.32 11.00
C ALA A 211 -12.76 11.22 11.11
N LEU A 212 -12.41 9.94 10.89
CA LEU A 212 -13.31 8.81 11.10
C LEU A 212 -13.68 8.56 12.57
N GLN A 213 -12.92 9.13 13.52
CA GLN A 213 -13.23 9.10 14.95
C GLN A 213 -14.55 9.79 15.29
N ARG A 214 -14.99 10.72 14.43
CA ARG A 214 -16.24 11.46 14.63
C ARG A 214 -17.37 10.77 13.86
N PRO A 215 -18.61 10.89 14.33
CA PRO A 215 -19.77 10.53 13.52
C PRO A 215 -19.68 11.20 12.15
N LEU A 216 -19.78 10.39 11.10
CA LEU A 216 -19.87 10.88 9.72
C LEU A 216 -21.25 11.50 9.57
N GLU A 217 -21.36 12.79 9.85
CA GLU A 217 -22.64 13.49 9.79
C GLU A 217 -22.99 13.92 8.36
N PRO A 218 -24.26 13.75 7.95
CA PRO A 218 -24.79 14.27 6.69
C PRO A 218 -24.71 15.79 6.50
N ASN A 219 -24.43 16.55 7.56
CA ASN A 219 -24.61 18.01 7.56
C ASN A 219 -23.35 18.82 7.26
N GLY A 220 -22.42 18.27 6.49
CA GLY A 220 -21.43 19.09 5.79
C GLY A 220 -22.07 19.65 4.50
N ASP A 221 -22.26 20.96 4.42
CA ASP A 221 -22.92 21.72 3.33
C ASP A 221 -22.42 21.44 1.88
N SER A 222 -21.49 20.50 1.66
CA SER A 222 -20.86 20.20 0.37
C SER A 222 -21.24 18.87 -0.27
N ILE A 223 -21.85 17.90 0.45
CA ILE A 223 -22.13 16.59 -0.14
C ILE A 223 -23.61 16.49 -0.53
N ARG A 224 -23.91 16.05 -1.75
CA ARG A 224 -25.28 15.79 -2.20
C ARG A 224 -25.69 14.35 -1.84
N TRP A 225 -26.36 14.18 -0.71
CA TRP A 225 -26.71 12.88 -0.11
C TRP A 225 -27.80 12.09 -0.86
N ASN A 226 -28.53 12.75 -1.74
CA ASN A 226 -29.68 12.17 -2.47
C ASN A 226 -29.30 11.38 -3.72
N LYS A 227 -28.01 11.23 -4.01
CA LYS A 227 -27.50 10.50 -5.17
C LYS A 227 -26.27 9.69 -4.78
N THR A 228 -26.02 8.63 -5.53
CA THR A 228 -24.79 7.84 -5.47
C THR A 228 -24.09 7.99 -6.82
N ASP A 229 -22.85 8.51 -6.81
CA ASP A 229 -22.07 8.68 -8.03
C ASP A 229 -20.64 8.12 -7.86
N LEU A 230 -20.49 6.84 -8.19
CA LEU A 230 -19.20 6.15 -8.12
C LEU A 230 -18.17 6.71 -9.11
N MET A 231 -18.60 7.35 -10.20
CA MET A 231 -17.67 7.91 -11.19
C MET A 231 -16.82 9.03 -10.59
N GLN A 232 -17.37 9.74 -9.61
CA GLN A 232 -16.62 10.78 -8.91
C GLN A 232 -15.53 10.20 -8.02
N VAL A 233 -15.71 9.00 -7.45
CA VAL A 233 -14.65 8.30 -6.71
C VAL A 233 -13.50 7.97 -7.65
N MET A 234 -13.79 7.47 -8.85
CA MET A 234 -12.76 7.20 -9.85
C MET A 234 -12.05 8.48 -10.33
N ALA A 235 -12.80 9.57 -10.50
CA ALA A 235 -12.23 10.87 -10.85
C ALA A 235 -11.36 11.45 -9.72
N ALA A 236 -11.73 11.21 -8.45
CA ALA A 236 -10.97 11.60 -7.27
C ALA A 236 -9.77 10.68 -6.97
N ALA A 237 -9.67 9.53 -7.65
CA ALA A 237 -8.57 8.58 -7.61
C ALA A 237 -7.67 8.63 -8.87
N PRO A 238 -6.93 9.74 -9.12
CA PRO A 238 -6.01 9.77 -10.25
C PRO A 238 -4.94 8.69 -10.11
N ALA A 239 -4.49 8.13 -11.25
CA ALA A 239 -3.49 7.07 -11.31
C ALA A 239 -2.19 7.43 -10.56
N GLU A 240 -1.87 8.71 -10.48
CA GLU A 240 -0.76 9.24 -9.71
C GLU A 240 -1.15 10.53 -8.99
N ARG A 241 -0.84 10.63 -7.70
CA ARG A 241 -1.05 11.83 -6.89
C ARG A 241 0.18 12.07 -6.02
N LYS A 242 0.73 13.28 -6.05
CA LYS A 242 1.97 13.65 -5.32
C LYS A 242 3.15 12.68 -5.57
N GLY A 243 3.25 12.09 -6.76
CA GLY A 243 4.30 11.14 -7.13
C GLY A 243 4.10 9.72 -6.59
N VAL A 244 2.97 9.41 -5.95
CA VAL A 244 2.61 8.07 -5.49
C VAL A 244 1.56 7.49 -6.43
N LYS A 245 1.83 6.28 -6.95
CA LYS A 245 0.89 5.55 -7.81
C LYS A 245 -0.24 4.95 -7.00
N LEU A 246 -1.44 4.97 -7.56
CA LEU A 246 -2.59 4.25 -7.00
C LEU A 246 -2.35 2.74 -7.10
N ALA A 247 -2.30 2.06 -5.95
CA ALA A 247 -2.23 0.60 -5.86
C ALA A 247 -3.62 -0.05 -5.96
N GLY A 248 -4.65 0.60 -5.42
CA GLY A 248 -6.01 0.07 -5.45
C GLY A 248 -7.05 1.02 -4.87
N VAL A 249 -8.32 0.71 -5.15
CA VAL A 249 -9.48 1.40 -4.58
C VAL A 249 -10.36 0.36 -3.91
N VAL A 250 -10.70 0.61 -2.64
CA VAL A 250 -11.67 -0.16 -1.86
C VAL A 250 -12.92 0.69 -1.76
N VAL A 251 -14.07 0.15 -2.14
CA VAL A 251 -15.35 0.86 -2.12
C VAL A 251 -16.30 0.14 -1.16
N LEU A 252 -16.84 0.88 -0.19
CA LEU A 252 -17.87 0.43 0.73
C LEU A 252 -19.18 1.12 0.36
N SER A 253 -20.10 0.38 -0.25
CA SER A 253 -21.42 0.86 -0.69
C SER A 253 -22.45 -0.27 -0.58
N ASP A 254 -23.73 0.09 -0.48
CA ASP A 254 -24.84 -0.86 -0.55
C ASP A 254 -25.28 -1.21 -1.99
N GLY A 255 -24.59 -0.65 -2.99
CA GLY A 255 -24.72 -1.02 -4.40
C GLY A 255 -25.94 -0.41 -5.11
N ARG A 256 -26.52 0.67 -4.56
CA ARG A 256 -27.67 1.38 -5.13
C ARG A 256 -27.29 2.65 -5.89
#